data_AF-A0A183E9C1-F1
#
_entry.id   AF-A0A183E9C1-F1
#
_cell.length_a   1.000
_cell.length_b   1.000
_cell.length_c   1.000
_cell.angle_alpha   90.00
_cell.angle_beta   90.00
_cell.angle_gamma   90.00
#
_symmetry.space_group_name_H-M   'P 1'
#
loop_
_entity.id
_entity.type
_entity.pdbx_description
1 polymer ?
#
loop_
_entity_poly.entity_id
_entity_poly.type
_entity_poly.pdbx_seq_one_letter_code
_entity_poly.pdbx_strand_id
1 'polypeptide(L)'
;MNAAGVARAHVQQLSFKRHTTIVFDHSSQDHISDKNASPQHARQIIGELCGAQDRVAPDAASHFADLVNHLRGLSATEIVSVSSPGCGAFADALAACASQSCLAHLGNLINAGAAPESVYSSLSLVPAPEDGIVDSVASFIDRVPLHGLLPVSSMVQSYCNGHPECGRNPSVQRIIQSIVAKLPADCRVGERFDEIEKTVIILKSVGNIANEQQSLPSILACIDNQHIPRDVKLAAINALRRKPCGRQRNDKISKLYRDHKVGSSS
;
A
#
# COMPACT_ATOMS: atom_id res chain seq x y z
N MET A 1 69.03 -28.73 35.55
CA MET A 1 68.44 -27.42 35.16
C MET A 1 67.24 -27.72 34.27
N ASN A 2 66.04 -27.71 34.83
CA ASN A 2 64.80 -28.07 34.15
C ASN A 2 64.14 -26.80 33.59
N ALA A 3 63.91 -26.75 32.29
CA ALA A 3 63.04 -25.75 31.66
C ALA A 3 62.39 -26.34 30.40
N ALA A 4 61.13 -26.76 30.54
CA ALA A 4 60.11 -26.87 29.49
C ALA A 4 58.82 -27.24 30.24
N GLY A 5 57.82 -26.39 30.41
CA GLY A 5 57.21 -25.52 29.41
C GLY A 5 55.80 -26.07 29.17
N VAL A 6 54.90 -25.85 30.13
CA VAL A 6 53.49 -26.28 30.06
C VAL A 6 52.80 -25.48 28.96
N ALA A 7 52.36 -26.16 27.90
CA ALA A 7 51.58 -25.56 26.84
C ALA A 7 50.20 -25.13 27.37
N ARG A 8 49.92 -23.82 27.37
CA ARG A 8 48.58 -23.28 27.61
C ARG A 8 47.71 -23.52 26.38
N ALA A 9 46.64 -24.29 26.55
CA ALA A 9 45.59 -24.40 25.55
C ALA A 9 44.91 -23.04 25.36
N HIS A 10 44.89 -22.55 24.12
CA HIS A 10 44.12 -21.36 23.73
C HIS A 10 42.63 -21.72 23.74
N VAL A 11 41.90 -21.24 24.73
CA VAL A 11 40.43 -21.28 24.72
C VAL A 11 39.96 -20.21 23.72
N GLN A 12 39.49 -20.64 22.56
CA GLN A 12 38.74 -19.77 21.65
C GLN A 12 37.46 -19.33 22.39
N GLN A 13 37.39 -18.05 22.75
CA GLN A 13 36.16 -17.41 23.18
C GLN A 13 35.16 -17.46 22.01
N LEU A 14 34.18 -18.37 22.10
CA LEU A 14 32.98 -18.30 21.29
C LEU A 14 32.29 -16.96 21.61
N SER A 15 32.29 -16.05 20.64
CA SER A 15 31.53 -14.80 20.70
C SER A 15 30.04 -15.15 20.67
N PHE A 16 29.42 -15.24 21.83
CA PHE A 16 27.97 -15.32 21.93
C PHE A 16 27.39 -13.94 21.61
N LYS A 17 26.66 -13.82 20.49
CA LYS A 17 25.81 -12.66 20.25
C LYS A 17 24.78 -12.59 21.37
N ARG A 18 24.89 -11.56 22.21
CA ARG A 18 24.05 -11.39 23.39
C ARG A 18 22.67 -10.89 22.94
N HIS A 19 21.69 -11.79 22.86
CA HIS A 19 20.30 -11.38 22.65
C HIS A 19 19.78 -10.73 23.95
N THR A 20 19.26 -9.52 23.85
CA THR A 20 18.84 -8.69 25.00
C THR A 20 17.40 -8.96 25.45
N THR A 21 16.65 -9.79 24.72
CA THR A 21 15.24 -10.06 24.97
C THR A 21 14.88 -11.53 24.72
N ILE A 22 13.87 -12.02 25.42
CA ILE A 22 13.21 -13.32 25.22
C ILE A 22 12.11 -13.27 24.15
N VAL A 23 11.81 -12.07 23.64
CA VAL A 23 10.87 -11.87 22.53
C VAL A 23 11.54 -12.38 21.25
N PHE A 24 10.78 -13.14 20.46
CA PHE A 24 11.27 -13.65 19.18
C PHE A 24 11.64 -12.47 18.27
N ASP A 25 12.89 -12.45 17.82
CA ASP A 25 13.46 -11.38 17.03
C ASP A 25 13.18 -11.60 15.54
N HIS A 26 12.18 -10.90 15.02
CA HIS A 26 11.81 -10.92 13.60
C HIS A 26 12.83 -10.20 12.69
N SER A 27 13.77 -9.42 13.22
CA SER A 27 14.79 -8.73 12.39
C SER A 27 15.72 -9.71 11.65
N SER A 28 15.77 -10.95 12.12
CA SER A 28 16.49 -12.04 11.46
C SER A 28 15.72 -12.66 10.28
N GLN A 29 14.42 -12.37 10.12
CA GLN A 29 13.66 -12.65 8.89
C GLN A 29 13.83 -11.53 7.85
N ASP A 30 13.96 -10.28 8.28
CA ASP A 30 14.16 -9.12 7.38
C ASP A 30 15.55 -9.10 6.72
N HIS A 31 16.50 -9.87 7.25
CA HIS A 31 17.85 -10.06 6.69
C HIS A 31 18.10 -11.47 6.15
N ILE A 32 17.06 -12.30 6.01
CA ILE A 32 17.15 -13.36 5.01
C ILE A 32 16.99 -12.64 3.67
N SER A 33 18.09 -12.07 3.15
CA SER A 33 18.28 -12.15 1.71
C SER A 33 18.07 -13.61 1.40
N ASP A 34 16.89 -13.96 0.88
CA ASP A 34 16.57 -15.32 0.49
C ASP A 34 17.77 -15.78 -0.32
N LYS A 35 18.53 -16.75 0.21
CA LYS A 35 19.69 -17.32 -0.50
C LYS A 35 19.27 -17.97 -1.83
N ASN A 36 17.98 -17.92 -2.14
CA ASN A 36 17.31 -18.40 -3.33
C ASN A 36 16.94 -17.27 -4.31
N ALA A 37 16.99 -15.99 -3.94
CA ALA A 37 16.68 -14.88 -4.84
C ALA A 37 17.72 -14.84 -5.98
N SER A 38 17.27 -15.22 -7.17
CA SER A 38 18.10 -15.33 -8.36
C SER A 38 17.46 -14.55 -9.51
N PRO A 39 18.14 -13.52 -10.04
CA PRO A 39 17.68 -12.81 -11.24
C PRO A 39 17.53 -13.75 -12.45
N GLN A 40 18.40 -14.76 -12.54
CA GLN A 40 18.34 -15.75 -13.63
C GLN A 40 17.07 -16.61 -13.53
N HIS A 41 16.74 -17.07 -12.34
CA HIS A 41 15.53 -17.88 -12.14
C HIS A 41 14.26 -17.04 -12.31
N ALA A 42 14.25 -15.79 -11.84
CA ALA A 42 13.15 -14.86 -12.10
C ALA A 42 12.92 -14.66 -13.60
N ARG A 43 13.98 -14.49 -14.41
CA ARG A 43 13.84 -14.40 -15.88
C ARG A 43 13.28 -15.67 -16.49
N GLN A 44 13.68 -16.85 -16.00
CA GLN A 44 13.15 -18.12 -16.49
C GLN A 44 11.65 -18.20 -16.25
N ILE A 45 11.21 -17.94 -15.01
CA ILE A 45 9.79 -17.96 -14.64
C ILE A 45 8.99 -16.92 -15.43
N ILE A 46 9.55 -15.72 -15.63
CA ILE A 46 8.96 -14.69 -16.51
C ILE A 46 8.79 -15.26 -17.92
N GLY A 47 9.79 -15.96 -18.48
CA GLY A 47 9.66 -16.60 -19.78
C GLY A 47 8.52 -17.61 -19.87
N GLU A 48 8.32 -18.40 -18.80
CA GLU A 48 7.25 -19.40 -18.71
C GLU A 48 5.86 -18.76 -18.57
N LEU A 49 5.72 -17.73 -17.72
CA LEU A 49 4.45 -17.03 -17.48
C LEU A 49 4.05 -16.06 -18.59
N CYS A 50 5.02 -15.45 -19.26
CA CYS A 50 4.80 -14.40 -20.25
C CYS A 50 4.91 -14.90 -21.70
N GLY A 51 5.18 -16.20 -21.90
CA GLY A 51 5.16 -16.82 -23.21
C GLY A 51 3.77 -16.80 -23.84
N ALA A 52 3.69 -16.74 -25.17
CA ALA A 52 2.43 -16.80 -25.90
C ALA A 52 1.82 -18.21 -25.78
N GLN A 53 0.97 -18.42 -24.77
CA GLN A 53 0.17 -19.62 -24.62
C GLN A 53 -1.32 -19.25 -24.62
N ASP A 54 -2.11 -19.96 -25.44
CA ASP A 54 -3.57 -19.76 -25.50
C ASP A 54 -4.30 -20.20 -24.22
N ARG A 55 -3.61 -20.88 -23.30
CA ARG A 55 -4.16 -21.38 -22.04
C ARG A 55 -3.19 -21.13 -20.89
N VAL A 56 -3.76 -20.88 -19.71
CA VAL A 56 -3.01 -20.82 -18.47
C VAL A 56 -2.45 -22.21 -18.16
N ALA A 57 -1.14 -22.31 -17.98
CA ALA A 57 -0.48 -23.57 -17.64
C ALA A 57 -0.93 -24.07 -16.25
N PRO A 58 -1.02 -25.39 -16.02
CA PRO A 58 -1.47 -25.96 -14.73
C PRO A 58 -0.64 -25.51 -13.52
N ASP A 59 0.64 -25.19 -13.74
CA ASP A 59 1.64 -24.77 -12.76
C ASP A 59 1.79 -23.24 -12.66
N ALA A 60 1.05 -22.47 -13.46
CA ALA A 60 1.18 -21.01 -13.53
C ALA A 60 1.03 -20.32 -12.16
N ALA A 61 0.16 -20.83 -11.29
CA ALA A 61 -0.01 -20.30 -9.94
C ALA A 61 1.23 -20.51 -9.06
N SER A 62 1.89 -21.68 -9.18
CA SER A 62 3.15 -21.96 -8.47
C SER A 62 4.26 -21.05 -8.98
N HIS A 63 4.41 -20.97 -10.31
CA HIS A 63 5.36 -20.08 -10.95
C HIS A 63 5.15 -18.62 -10.57
N PHE A 64 3.90 -18.14 -10.48
CA PHE A 64 3.63 -16.79 -10.03
C PHE A 64 4.07 -16.57 -8.56
N ALA A 65 3.77 -17.50 -7.67
CA ALA A 65 4.21 -17.42 -6.27
C ALA A 65 5.74 -17.44 -6.14
N ASP A 66 6.41 -18.27 -6.94
CA ASP A 66 7.87 -18.35 -7.00
C ASP A 66 8.46 -17.04 -7.53
N LEU A 67 7.88 -16.45 -8.58
CA LEU A 67 8.29 -15.16 -9.11
C LEU A 67 8.19 -14.06 -8.03
N VAL A 68 7.05 -13.99 -7.33
CA VAL A 68 6.83 -13.02 -6.24
C VAL A 68 7.89 -13.16 -5.15
N ASN A 69 8.23 -14.38 -4.74
CA ASN A 69 9.25 -14.64 -3.73
C ASN A 69 10.65 -14.25 -4.21
N HIS A 70 11.01 -14.60 -5.45
CA HIS A 70 12.28 -14.21 -6.04
C HIS A 70 12.41 -12.68 -6.13
N LEU A 71 11.40 -11.99 -6.67
CA LEU A 71 11.40 -10.53 -6.82
C LEU A 71 11.52 -9.80 -5.49
N ARG A 72 10.92 -10.34 -4.41
CA ARG A 72 11.02 -9.76 -3.07
C ARG A 72 12.46 -9.66 -2.57
N GLY A 73 13.32 -10.63 -2.91
CA GLY A 73 14.72 -10.66 -2.53
C GLY A 73 15.68 -9.94 -3.49
N LEU A 74 15.22 -9.46 -4.65
CA LEU A 74 16.08 -8.78 -5.62
C LEU A 74 16.30 -7.30 -5.26
N SER A 75 17.51 -6.82 -5.51
CA SER A 75 17.82 -5.40 -5.48
C SER A 75 17.16 -4.63 -6.64
N ALA A 76 17.08 -3.31 -6.53
CA ALA A 76 16.50 -2.47 -7.59
C ALA A 76 17.19 -2.66 -8.95
N THR A 77 18.52 -2.81 -8.98
CA THR A 77 19.28 -3.04 -10.22
C THR A 77 18.98 -4.41 -10.82
N GLU A 78 18.82 -5.42 -9.97
CA GLU A 78 18.45 -6.78 -10.39
C GLU A 78 17.01 -6.84 -10.94
N ILE A 79 16.05 -6.17 -10.30
CA ILE A 79 14.67 -6.06 -10.80
C ILE A 79 14.66 -5.41 -12.20
N VAL A 80 15.40 -4.32 -12.39
CA VAL A 80 15.55 -3.68 -13.70
C VAL A 80 16.13 -4.66 -14.72
N SER A 81 17.11 -5.47 -14.32
CA SER A 81 17.75 -6.46 -15.20
C SER A 81 16.84 -7.62 -15.62
N VAL A 82 15.74 -7.86 -14.91
CA VAL A 82 14.74 -8.91 -15.25
C VAL A 82 13.44 -8.31 -15.78
N SER A 83 13.41 -6.99 -16.01
CA SER A 83 12.21 -6.26 -16.39
C SER A 83 11.58 -6.79 -17.68
N SER A 84 10.27 -7.05 -17.64
CA SER A 84 9.47 -7.45 -18.80
C SER A 84 8.20 -6.58 -18.89
N PRO A 85 8.30 -5.34 -19.39
CA PRO A 85 7.19 -4.36 -19.36
C PRO A 85 5.92 -4.80 -20.09
N GLY A 86 6.06 -5.66 -21.11
CA GLY A 86 4.91 -6.18 -21.87
C GLY A 86 4.19 -7.35 -21.20
N CYS A 87 4.67 -7.82 -20.04
CA CYS A 87 4.09 -8.98 -19.37
C CYS A 87 3.20 -8.59 -18.19
N GLY A 88 1.91 -8.92 -18.30
CA GLY A 88 0.94 -8.71 -17.22
C GLY A 88 1.31 -9.44 -15.93
N ALA A 89 1.68 -10.72 -16.02
CA ALA A 89 2.08 -11.52 -14.86
C ALA A 89 3.31 -10.94 -14.14
N PHE A 90 4.26 -10.36 -14.87
CA PHE A 90 5.41 -9.69 -14.26
C PHE A 90 4.99 -8.42 -13.50
N ALA A 91 4.14 -7.59 -14.10
CA ALA A 91 3.65 -6.39 -13.45
C ALA A 91 2.79 -6.68 -12.22
N ASP A 92 1.94 -7.72 -12.28
CA ASP A 92 1.16 -8.20 -11.14
C ASP A 92 2.07 -8.75 -10.03
N ALA A 93 3.15 -9.46 -10.40
CA ALA A 93 4.12 -9.97 -9.44
C ALA A 93 4.91 -8.83 -8.76
N LEU A 94 5.26 -7.75 -9.49
CA LEU A 94 5.85 -6.54 -8.88
C LEU A 94 4.91 -5.92 -7.83
N ALA A 95 3.61 -5.86 -8.13
CA ALA A 95 2.63 -5.31 -7.20
C ALA A 95 2.41 -6.21 -5.97
N ALA A 96 2.49 -7.54 -6.13
CA ALA A 96 2.32 -8.52 -5.05
C ALA A 96 3.60 -8.79 -4.23
N CYS A 97 4.78 -8.49 -4.79
CA CYS A 97 6.09 -8.70 -4.19
C CYS A 97 6.25 -8.01 -2.82
N ALA A 98 5.56 -6.89 -2.60
CA ALA A 98 5.54 -6.16 -1.32
C ALA A 98 6.94 -5.74 -0.82
N SER A 99 7.87 -5.42 -1.73
CA SER A 99 9.16 -4.79 -1.40
C SER A 99 9.25 -3.38 -2.00
N GLN A 100 10.07 -2.52 -1.40
CA GLN A 100 10.33 -1.18 -1.91
C GLN A 100 10.87 -1.22 -3.35
N SER A 101 11.84 -2.11 -3.64
CA SER A 101 12.44 -2.24 -4.98
C SER A 101 11.40 -2.59 -6.05
N CYS A 102 10.46 -3.49 -5.74
CA CYS A 102 9.39 -3.86 -6.68
C CYS A 102 8.43 -2.71 -6.94
N LEU A 103 7.97 -2.02 -5.88
CA LEU A 103 7.02 -0.93 -6.05
C LEU A 103 7.65 0.32 -6.67
N ALA A 104 8.93 0.57 -6.44
CA ALA A 104 9.68 1.59 -7.16
C ALA A 104 9.71 1.31 -8.67
N HIS A 105 9.99 0.06 -9.06
CA HIS A 105 9.98 -0.33 -10.48
C HIS A 105 8.56 -0.34 -11.08
N LEU A 106 7.56 -0.79 -10.33
CA LEU A 106 6.15 -0.68 -10.73
C LEU A 106 5.76 0.79 -10.95
N GLY A 107 6.21 1.70 -10.09
CA GLY A 107 6.01 3.14 -10.25
C GLY A 107 6.58 3.68 -11.56
N ASN A 108 7.75 3.18 -11.99
CA ASN A 108 8.31 3.52 -13.31
C ASN A 108 7.40 3.03 -14.45
N LEU A 109 6.86 1.80 -14.35
CA LEU A 109 5.93 1.26 -15.34
C LEU A 109 4.61 2.06 -15.40
N ILE A 110 4.05 2.41 -14.24
CA ILE A 110 2.82 3.24 -14.14
C ILE A 110 3.06 4.62 -14.76
N ASN A 111 4.16 5.28 -14.40
CA ASN A 111 4.50 6.61 -14.92
C ASN A 111 4.76 6.59 -16.43
N ALA A 112 5.29 5.49 -16.97
CA ALA A 112 5.47 5.27 -18.40
C ALA A 112 4.17 4.84 -19.14
N GLY A 113 3.07 4.57 -18.43
CA GLY A 113 1.84 4.05 -19.02
C GLY A 113 1.95 2.60 -19.51
N ALA A 114 2.91 1.84 -18.97
CA ALA A 114 3.19 0.44 -19.35
C ALA A 114 2.62 -0.59 -18.35
N ALA A 115 2.12 -0.14 -17.19
CA ALA A 115 1.52 -1.05 -16.21
C ALA A 115 0.07 -1.41 -16.59
N PRO A 116 -0.33 -2.70 -16.50
CA PRO A 116 -1.71 -3.10 -16.69
C PRO A 116 -2.61 -2.64 -15.54
N GLU A 117 -3.90 -2.47 -15.78
CA GLU A 117 -4.86 -2.00 -14.75
C GLU A 117 -5.00 -2.95 -13.55
N SER A 118 -4.71 -4.24 -13.72
CA SER A 118 -4.77 -5.25 -12.66
C SER A 118 -3.86 -4.95 -11.48
N VAL A 119 -2.73 -4.26 -11.70
CA VAL A 119 -1.71 -4.01 -10.66
C VAL A 119 -2.25 -3.22 -9.47
N TYR A 120 -3.23 -2.32 -9.70
CA TYR A 120 -3.75 -1.48 -8.64
C TYR A 120 -4.46 -2.30 -7.57
N SER A 121 -5.20 -3.35 -7.96
CA SER A 121 -5.88 -4.24 -7.02
C SER A 121 -4.90 -4.96 -6.10
N SER A 122 -3.76 -5.38 -6.63
CA SER A 122 -2.71 -6.09 -5.88
C SER A 122 -2.11 -5.25 -4.75
N LEU A 123 -2.11 -3.91 -4.87
CA LEU A 123 -1.61 -3.02 -3.81
C LEU A 123 -2.36 -3.19 -2.48
N SER A 124 -3.63 -3.60 -2.52
CA SER A 124 -4.43 -3.88 -1.32
C SER A 124 -3.95 -5.10 -0.53
N LEU A 125 -3.14 -5.96 -1.16
CA LEU A 125 -2.67 -7.22 -0.59
C LEU A 125 -1.30 -7.09 0.10
N VAL A 126 -0.65 -5.92 0.02
CA VAL A 126 0.64 -5.67 0.66
C VAL A 126 0.47 -5.69 2.19
N PRO A 127 1.01 -6.70 2.90
CA PRO A 127 0.86 -6.79 4.35
C PRO A 127 1.87 -5.85 5.03
N ALA A 128 1.45 -5.20 6.11
CA ALA A 128 2.29 -4.35 6.96
C ALA A 128 3.32 -3.49 6.19
N PRO A 129 2.89 -2.57 5.30
CA PRO A 129 3.82 -1.77 4.52
C PRO A 129 4.77 -0.96 5.41
N GLU A 130 6.01 -0.79 4.96
CA GLU A 130 7.01 0.09 5.56
C GLU A 130 7.07 1.45 4.85
N ASP A 131 7.85 2.39 5.40
CA ASP A 131 8.01 3.74 4.83
C ASP A 131 8.40 3.73 3.35
N GLY A 132 9.38 2.91 2.97
CA GLY A 132 9.85 2.83 1.58
C GLY A 132 8.79 2.38 0.57
N ILE A 133 7.83 1.56 1.00
CA ILE A 133 6.68 1.16 0.18
C ILE A 133 5.72 2.34 0.00
N VAL A 134 5.40 3.05 1.09
CA VAL A 134 4.53 4.23 1.04
C VAL A 134 5.14 5.33 0.18
N ASP A 135 6.45 5.56 0.30
CA ASP A 135 7.22 6.48 -0.54
C ASP A 135 7.11 6.12 -2.03
N SER A 136 7.25 4.83 -2.35
CA SER A 136 7.13 4.33 -3.72
C SER A 136 5.74 4.62 -4.28
N VAL A 137 4.67 4.34 -3.53
CA VAL A 137 3.29 4.63 -3.96
C VAL A 137 3.02 6.13 -4.09
N ALA A 138 3.54 6.94 -3.18
CA ALA A 138 3.41 8.39 -3.25
C ALA A 138 4.08 9.00 -4.50
N SER A 139 5.08 8.32 -5.08
CA SER A 139 5.74 8.78 -6.32
C SER A 139 4.84 8.70 -7.56
N PHE A 140 3.87 7.78 -7.60
CA PHE A 140 2.98 7.56 -8.74
C PHE A 140 1.49 7.81 -8.45
N ILE A 141 1.14 8.28 -7.25
CA ILE A 141 -0.26 8.46 -6.82
C ILE A 141 -1.11 9.28 -7.80
N ASP A 142 -0.53 10.30 -8.42
CA ASP A 142 -1.25 11.19 -9.34
C ASP A 142 -1.75 10.45 -10.60
N ARG A 143 -1.07 9.35 -10.97
CA ARG A 143 -1.42 8.47 -12.11
C ARG A 143 -2.44 7.39 -11.74
N VAL A 144 -2.73 7.18 -10.45
CA VAL A 144 -3.65 6.12 -10.02
C VAL A 144 -5.07 6.45 -10.52
N PRO A 145 -5.70 5.53 -11.27
CA PRO A 145 -7.05 5.70 -11.77
C PRO A 145 -8.07 5.54 -10.63
N LEU A 146 -9.31 5.93 -10.90
CA LEU A 146 -10.39 5.92 -9.90
C LEU A 146 -10.56 4.56 -9.19
N HIS A 147 -10.56 3.46 -9.94
CA HIS A 147 -10.73 2.12 -9.37
C HIS A 147 -9.51 1.66 -8.55
N GLY A 148 -8.34 2.26 -8.76
CA GLY A 148 -7.12 2.00 -7.98
C GLY A 148 -7.05 2.76 -6.66
N LEU A 149 -7.88 3.79 -6.46
CA LEU A 149 -7.84 4.60 -5.23
C LEU A 149 -8.22 3.80 -3.98
N LEU A 150 -9.19 2.89 -4.08
CA LEU A 150 -9.59 2.03 -2.96
C LEU A 150 -8.46 1.08 -2.56
N PRO A 151 -7.87 0.28 -3.46
CA PRO A 151 -6.71 -0.55 -3.14
C PRO A 151 -5.54 0.22 -2.51
N VAL A 152 -5.16 1.38 -3.10
CA VAL A 152 -4.10 2.23 -2.55
C VAL A 152 -4.45 2.70 -1.14
N SER A 153 -5.68 3.18 -0.92
CA SER A 153 -6.10 3.62 0.42
C SER A 153 -6.11 2.47 1.44
N SER A 154 -6.35 1.23 1.01
CA SER A 154 -6.29 0.04 1.88
C SER A 154 -4.84 -0.28 2.27
N MET A 155 -3.90 -0.14 1.34
CA MET A 155 -2.47 -0.26 1.63
C MET A 155 -2.03 0.80 2.65
N VAL A 156 -2.40 2.07 2.45
CA VAL A 156 -2.07 3.15 3.40
C VAL A 156 -2.74 2.94 4.75
N GLN A 157 -3.98 2.43 4.78
CA GLN A 157 -4.64 2.04 6.02
C GLN A 157 -3.86 0.92 6.76
N SER A 158 -3.35 -0.08 6.03
CA SER A 158 -2.51 -1.14 6.61
C SER A 158 -1.26 -0.55 7.26
N TYR A 159 -0.57 0.36 6.56
CA TYR A 159 0.56 1.12 7.12
C TYR A 159 0.16 1.91 8.38
N CYS A 160 -0.93 2.67 8.32
CA CYS A 160 -1.43 3.50 9.43
C CYS A 160 -1.89 2.70 10.67
N ASN A 161 -2.17 1.41 10.54
CA ASN A 161 -2.47 0.55 11.69
C ASN A 161 -1.21 0.23 12.50
N GLY A 162 -0.05 0.12 11.85
CA GLY A 162 1.24 -0.11 12.50
C GLY A 162 1.93 1.18 12.96
N HIS A 163 1.52 2.35 12.45
CA HIS A 163 2.19 3.63 12.66
C HIS A 163 1.23 4.67 13.26
N PRO A 164 1.20 4.87 14.60
CA PRO A 164 0.24 5.75 15.26
C PRO A 164 0.24 7.20 14.76
N GLU A 165 1.41 7.71 14.34
CA GLU A 165 1.58 9.06 13.80
C GLU A 165 1.63 9.09 12.26
N CYS A 166 1.03 8.10 11.57
CA CYS A 166 1.11 7.99 10.10
C CYS A 166 0.68 9.27 9.36
N GLY A 167 -0.25 10.06 9.93
CA GLY A 167 -0.67 11.34 9.37
C GLY A 167 0.44 12.41 9.30
N ARG A 168 1.59 12.21 9.95
CA ARG A 168 2.79 13.06 9.85
C ARG A 168 3.76 12.62 8.76
N ASN A 169 3.62 11.40 8.22
CA ASN A 169 4.48 10.90 7.16
C ASN A 169 4.20 11.68 5.85
N PRO A 170 5.19 12.38 5.26
CA PRO A 170 4.97 13.21 4.07
C PRO A 170 4.40 12.47 2.86
N SER A 171 4.75 11.19 2.70
CA SER A 171 4.25 10.33 1.61
C SER A 171 2.79 9.95 1.82
N VAL A 172 2.39 9.64 3.06
CA VAL A 172 0.96 9.48 3.43
C VAL A 172 0.20 10.77 3.13
N GLN A 173 0.76 11.92 3.51
CA GLN A 173 0.12 13.22 3.28
C GLN A 173 -0.05 13.51 1.79
N ARG A 174 0.98 13.27 0.98
CA ARG A 174 0.93 13.39 -0.48
C ARG A 174 -0.16 12.51 -1.09
N ILE A 175 -0.28 11.26 -0.60
CA ILE A 175 -1.31 10.34 -1.08
C ILE A 175 -2.71 10.87 -0.77
N ILE A 176 -2.96 11.29 0.48
CA ILE A 176 -4.25 11.85 0.90
C ILE A 176 -4.59 13.09 0.08
N GLN A 177 -3.64 14.01 -0.10
CA GLN A 177 -3.82 15.23 -0.88
C GLN A 177 -4.18 14.91 -2.34
N SER A 178 -3.51 13.95 -2.97
CA SER A 178 -3.82 13.55 -4.34
C SER A 178 -5.22 12.92 -4.47
N ILE A 179 -5.64 12.12 -3.50
CA ILE A 179 -7.01 11.56 -3.46
C ILE A 179 -8.04 12.68 -3.26
N VAL A 180 -7.82 13.58 -2.30
CA VAL A 180 -8.72 14.71 -1.99
C VAL A 180 -8.81 15.69 -3.16
N ALA A 181 -7.71 15.93 -3.88
CA ALA A 181 -7.70 16.83 -5.04
C ALA A 181 -8.59 16.34 -6.20
N LYS A 182 -8.95 15.04 -6.23
CA LYS A 182 -9.91 14.48 -7.21
C LYS A 182 -11.36 14.76 -6.80
N LEU A 183 -11.61 15.21 -5.57
CA LEU A 183 -12.95 15.52 -5.07
C LEU A 183 -13.42 16.87 -5.65
N PRO A 184 -14.64 16.96 -6.18
CA PRO A 184 -15.24 18.24 -6.54
C PRO A 184 -15.33 19.16 -5.32
N ALA A 185 -15.18 20.47 -5.53
CA ALA A 185 -15.31 21.46 -4.46
C ALA A 185 -16.66 21.30 -3.74
N ASP A 186 -16.61 21.20 -2.40
CA ASP A 186 -17.75 20.92 -1.51
C ASP A 186 -18.62 19.73 -1.94
N CYS A 187 -18.02 18.75 -2.64
CA CYS A 187 -18.70 17.62 -3.27
C CYS A 187 -19.84 18.03 -4.23
N ARG A 188 -19.77 19.21 -4.84
CA ARG A 188 -20.78 19.65 -5.81
C ARG A 188 -20.68 18.81 -7.09
N VAL A 189 -21.65 17.93 -7.27
CA VAL A 189 -21.81 17.07 -8.45
C VAL A 189 -23.22 17.21 -9.02
N GLY A 190 -23.39 16.89 -10.30
CA GLY A 190 -24.72 16.78 -10.90
C GLY A 190 -25.47 15.53 -10.42
N GLU A 191 -26.63 15.29 -11.03
CA GLU A 191 -27.46 14.10 -10.74
C GLU A 191 -27.07 12.88 -11.57
N ARG A 192 -26.03 13.00 -12.40
CA ARG A 192 -25.56 11.89 -13.24
C ARG A 192 -24.94 10.79 -12.36
N PHE A 193 -25.38 9.56 -12.59
CA PHE A 193 -24.92 8.40 -11.84
C PHE A 193 -23.39 8.26 -11.84
N ASP A 194 -22.73 8.50 -12.98
CA ASP A 194 -21.28 8.35 -13.09
C ASP A 194 -20.50 9.41 -12.29
N GLU A 195 -21.04 10.62 -12.13
CA GLU A 195 -20.45 11.67 -11.30
C GLU A 195 -20.61 11.37 -9.81
N ILE A 196 -21.80 10.88 -9.42
CA ILE A 196 -22.11 10.45 -8.06
C ILE A 196 -21.18 9.30 -7.65
N GLU A 197 -21.08 8.27 -8.49
CA GLU A 197 -20.24 7.10 -8.23
C GLU A 197 -18.77 7.48 -8.05
N LYS A 198 -18.23 8.34 -8.93
CA LYS A 198 -16.86 8.87 -8.83
C LYS A 198 -16.61 9.52 -7.47
N THR A 199 -17.48 10.44 -7.06
CA THR A 199 -17.34 11.14 -5.77
C THR A 199 -17.49 10.19 -4.59
N VAL A 200 -18.40 9.22 -4.65
CA VAL A 200 -18.56 8.19 -3.63
C VAL A 200 -17.29 7.33 -3.50
N ILE A 201 -16.66 6.92 -4.61
CA ILE A 201 -15.40 6.16 -4.58
C ILE A 201 -14.29 6.99 -3.91
N ILE A 202 -14.13 8.26 -4.28
CA ILE A 202 -13.10 9.14 -3.70
C ILE A 202 -13.32 9.30 -2.18
N LEU A 203 -14.56 9.57 -1.75
CA LEU A 203 -14.92 9.69 -0.34
C LEU A 203 -14.67 8.38 0.43
N LYS A 204 -14.98 7.23 -0.16
CA LYS A 204 -14.68 5.92 0.41
C LYS A 204 -13.17 5.72 0.55
N SER A 205 -12.38 6.05 -0.47
CA SER A 205 -10.91 5.93 -0.45
C SER A 205 -10.29 6.79 0.64
N VAL A 206 -10.65 8.07 0.73
CA VAL A 206 -10.08 8.93 1.78
C VAL A 206 -10.59 8.55 3.18
N GLY A 207 -11.87 8.14 3.28
CA GLY A 207 -12.46 7.62 4.52
C GLY A 207 -11.88 6.27 4.96
N ASN A 208 -11.25 5.53 4.06
CA ASN A 208 -10.63 4.24 4.32
C ASN A 208 -9.33 4.39 5.12
N ILE A 209 -8.60 5.49 4.99
CA ILE A 209 -7.32 5.76 5.66
C ILE A 209 -7.55 6.20 7.11
N ALA A 210 -7.10 5.46 8.12
CA ALA A 210 -7.22 5.88 9.52
C ALA A 210 -6.12 6.86 9.95
N ASN A 211 -6.29 7.43 11.15
CA ASN A 211 -5.23 8.15 11.89
C ASN A 211 -4.63 9.38 11.16
N GLU A 212 -5.41 10.00 10.28
CA GLU A 212 -5.05 11.26 9.59
C GLU A 212 -6.16 12.32 9.72
N GLN A 213 -5.79 13.60 9.71
CA GLN A 213 -6.71 14.74 9.87
C GLN A 213 -6.78 15.66 8.64
N GLN A 214 -5.94 15.44 7.63
CA GLN A 214 -5.78 16.33 6.49
C GLN A 214 -7.02 16.35 5.58
N SER A 215 -7.71 15.22 5.45
CA SER A 215 -8.94 15.16 4.66
C SER A 215 -10.17 15.71 5.36
N LEU A 216 -10.09 15.94 6.68
CA LEU A 216 -11.24 16.29 7.50
C LEU A 216 -11.95 17.56 7.02
N PRO A 217 -11.27 18.67 6.64
CA PRO A 217 -11.93 19.85 6.10
C PRO A 217 -12.78 19.55 4.86
N SER A 218 -12.24 18.81 3.88
CA SER A 218 -12.97 18.46 2.65
C SER A 218 -14.17 17.56 2.93
N ILE A 219 -14.01 16.57 3.83
CA ILE A 219 -15.12 15.70 4.24
C ILE A 219 -16.23 16.52 4.90
N LEU A 220 -15.89 17.44 5.81
CA LEU A 220 -16.85 18.27 6.52
C LEU A 220 -17.59 19.21 5.57
N ALA A 221 -16.88 19.83 4.63
CA ALA A 221 -17.48 20.67 3.60
C ALA A 221 -18.55 19.93 2.79
N CYS A 222 -18.26 18.68 2.39
CA CYS A 222 -19.24 17.83 1.73
C CYS A 222 -20.47 17.55 2.60
N ILE A 223 -20.29 17.31 3.90
CA ILE A 223 -21.41 17.05 4.80
C ILE A 223 -22.26 18.30 5.03
N ASP A 224 -21.64 19.49 5.11
CA ASP A 224 -22.34 20.76 5.27
C ASP A 224 -23.11 21.18 4.02
N ASN A 225 -22.71 20.70 2.85
CA ASN A 225 -23.44 20.97 1.61
C ASN A 225 -24.83 20.29 1.61
N GLN A 226 -25.88 21.10 1.53
CA GLN A 226 -27.27 20.63 1.51
C GLN A 226 -27.76 20.28 0.09
N HIS A 227 -27.00 20.63 -0.95
CA HIS A 227 -27.39 20.51 -2.36
C HIS A 227 -26.57 19.42 -3.08
N ILE A 228 -26.26 18.33 -2.39
CA ILE A 228 -25.58 17.17 -2.97
C ILE A 228 -26.47 15.94 -2.90
N PRO A 229 -26.30 14.98 -3.83
CA PRO A 229 -27.03 13.72 -3.79
C PRO A 229 -26.86 12.98 -2.45
N ARG A 230 -27.92 12.30 -2.02
CA ARG A 230 -27.97 11.60 -0.72
C ARG A 230 -26.81 10.61 -0.57
N ASP A 231 -26.47 9.88 -1.62
CA ASP A 231 -25.40 8.88 -1.60
C ASP A 231 -24.03 9.50 -1.34
N VAL A 232 -23.76 10.66 -1.93
CA VAL A 232 -22.54 11.43 -1.68
C VAL A 232 -22.50 11.90 -0.23
N LYS A 233 -23.62 12.41 0.30
CA LYS A 233 -23.73 12.85 1.69
C LYS A 233 -23.49 11.71 2.68
N LEU A 234 -24.08 10.54 2.43
CA LEU A 234 -23.87 9.33 3.23
C LEU A 234 -22.42 8.85 3.15
N ALA A 235 -21.80 8.87 1.97
CA ALA A 235 -20.40 8.52 1.80
C ALA A 235 -19.48 9.47 2.60
N ALA A 236 -19.77 10.78 2.59
CA ALA A 236 -19.00 11.76 3.36
C ALA A 236 -19.15 11.55 4.88
N ILE A 237 -20.37 11.28 5.36
CA ILE A 237 -20.60 10.93 6.78
C ILE A 237 -19.84 9.65 7.16
N ASN A 238 -19.91 8.61 6.32
CA ASN A 238 -19.20 7.35 6.55
C ASN A 238 -17.67 7.53 6.57
N ALA A 239 -17.12 8.49 5.82
CA ALA A 239 -15.69 8.79 5.80
C ALA A 239 -15.16 9.28 7.16
N LEU A 240 -16.02 9.83 8.04
CA LEU A 240 -15.63 10.22 9.41
C LEU A 240 -15.35 9.04 10.34
N ARG A 241 -15.77 7.81 9.97
CA ARG A 241 -15.75 6.64 10.87
C ARG A 241 -14.34 6.31 11.35
N ARG A 242 -13.33 6.40 10.48
CA ARG A 242 -11.93 6.04 10.77
C ARG A 242 -11.00 7.22 11.01
N LYS A 243 -11.51 8.45 10.96
CA LYS A 243 -10.73 9.63 11.35
C LYS A 243 -10.49 9.62 12.86
N PRO A 244 -9.36 10.18 13.35
CA PRO A 244 -9.14 10.38 14.77
C PRO A 244 -10.34 11.03 15.46
N CYS A 245 -10.64 10.59 16.69
CA CYS A 245 -11.72 11.10 17.52
C CYS A 245 -11.42 12.51 18.08
N GLY A 246 -11.10 13.47 17.21
CA GLY A 246 -10.88 14.87 17.56
C GLY A 246 -12.19 15.65 17.76
N ARG A 247 -12.08 16.81 18.42
CA ARG A 247 -13.21 17.70 18.73
C ARG A 247 -14.07 18.00 17.50
N GLN A 248 -13.44 18.44 16.41
CA GLN A 248 -14.14 18.83 15.17
C GLN A 248 -15.00 17.70 14.60
N ARG A 249 -14.46 16.47 14.55
CA ARG A 249 -15.17 15.27 14.07
C ARG A 249 -16.32 14.89 15.01
N ASN A 250 -16.09 14.92 16.33
CA ASN A 250 -17.09 14.54 17.32
C ASN A 250 -18.24 15.54 17.41
N ASP A 251 -17.95 16.84 17.34
CA ASP A 251 -18.94 17.92 17.32
C ASP A 251 -19.84 17.78 16.08
N LYS A 252 -19.25 17.47 14.92
CA LYS A 252 -20.01 17.23 13.69
C LYS A 252 -20.96 16.04 13.80
N ILE A 253 -20.47 14.90 14.27
CA ILE A 253 -21.31 13.70 14.45
C ILE A 253 -22.43 13.97 15.45
N SER A 254 -22.13 14.67 16.55
CA SER A 254 -23.13 15.06 17.55
C SER A 254 -24.21 15.96 16.97
N LYS A 255 -23.85 16.91 16.09
CA LYS A 255 -24.81 17.76 15.38
C LYS A 255 -25.70 16.94 14.44
N LEU A 256 -25.10 16.08 13.62
CA LEU A 256 -25.82 15.22 12.68
C LEU A 256 -26.83 14.30 13.38
N TYR A 257 -26.47 13.75 14.54
CA TYR A 257 -27.36 12.89 15.31
C TYR A 257 -28.56 13.63 15.92
N ARG A 258 -28.36 14.89 16.35
CA ARG A 258 -29.42 15.73 16.94
C ARG A 258 -30.31 16.39 15.89
N ASP A 259 -29.83 16.55 14.66
CA ASP A 259 -30.64 17.06 13.56
C ASP A 259 -31.67 15.99 13.12
N HIS A 260 -32.84 16.00 13.74
CA HIS A 260 -34.00 15.16 13.42
C HIS A 260 -34.51 15.27 11.97
N LYS A 261 -33.89 16.11 11.13
CA LYS A 261 -34.28 16.36 9.73
C LYS A 261 -33.46 15.56 8.69
N VAL A 262 -32.42 14.84 9.09
CA VAL A 262 -31.53 14.14 8.13
C VAL A 262 -32.05 12.73 7.77
N GLY A 263 -33.09 12.22 8.44
CA GLY A 263 -33.59 10.85 8.29
C GLY A 263 -35.08 10.67 8.00
N SER A 264 -35.87 11.74 7.86
CA SER A 264 -37.33 11.65 7.72
C SER A 264 -37.83 12.54 6.59
N SER A 265 -37.61 12.09 5.36
CA SER A 265 -38.41 12.50 4.21
C SER A 265 -38.65 11.25 3.40
N SER A 266 -39.87 10.75 3.53
CA SER A 266 -40.44 9.60 2.83
C SER A 266 -40.41 9.76 1.31
#